data_AF-A0A9Q0RFQ3-F1
#
_entry.id   AF-A0A9Q0RFQ3-F1
#
_cell.length_a   1.000
_cell.length_b   1.000
_cell.length_c   1.000
_cell.angle_alpha   90.00
_cell.angle_beta   90.00
_cell.angle_gamma   90.00
#
_symmetry.space_group_name_H-M   'P 1'
#
loop_
_entity.id
_entity.type
_entity.pdbx_description
1 polymer ?
#
loop_
_entity_poly.entity_id
_entity_poly.type
_entity_poly.pdbx_seq_one_letter_code
_entity_poly.pdbx_strand_id
1 'polypeptide(L)'
;MNQKQLIEIWNNLSEVEISKEGKLHFSNSGGAFSWKKRYFILKSNLLAIFQDKSHAKESNAKEIIVLHSSILIGYSNSISYYKKKVFQITRTDQSILYLCSDSQKENEDWVHTLRNARKKK
;
A
#
# COMPACT_ATOMS: atom_id res chain seq x y z
N MET A 1 8.53 -7.17 14.54
CA MET A 1 9.42 -6.10 14.03
C MET A 1 8.65 -4.79 14.07
N ASN A 2 9.26 -3.72 14.58
CA ASN A 2 8.60 -2.43 14.72
C ASN A 2 8.80 -1.53 13.48
N GLN A 3 8.10 -0.39 13.40
CA GLN A 3 8.19 0.52 12.26
C GLN A 3 9.59 1.14 12.07
N LYS A 4 10.31 1.44 13.15
CA LYS A 4 11.67 1.99 13.06
C LYS A 4 12.62 1.03 12.35
N GLN A 5 12.58 -0.25 12.74
CA GLN A 5 13.36 -1.32 12.11
C GLN A 5 12.96 -1.51 10.63
N LEU A 6 11.67 -1.43 10.31
CA LEU A 6 11.20 -1.56 8.93
C LEU A 6 11.67 -0.42 8.02
N ILE A 7 11.66 0.82 8.52
CA ILE A 7 12.14 1.99 7.79
C ILE A 7 13.65 1.88 7.55
N GLU A 8 14.41 1.41 8.53
CA GLU A 8 15.84 1.16 8.37
C GLU A 8 16.11 0.10 7.29
N ILE A 9 15.40 -1.03 7.34
CA ILE A 9 15.48 -2.05 6.29
C ILE A 9 15.13 -1.44 4.94
N TRP A 10 14.03 -0.70 4.83
CA TRP A 10 13.61 -0.06 3.59
C TRP A 10 14.69 0.85 2.99
N ASN A 11 15.35 1.66 3.82
CA ASN A 11 16.39 2.58 3.39
C ASN A 11 17.64 1.86 2.87
N ASN A 12 17.90 0.64 3.35
CA ASN A 12 19.01 -0.20 2.90
C ASN A 12 18.69 -0.99 1.60
N LEU A 13 17.46 -0.93 1.08
CA LEU A 13 17.06 -1.58 -0.18
C LEU A 13 17.19 -0.63 -1.38
N SER A 14 18.33 0.06 -1.50
CA SER A 14 18.61 0.98 -2.62
C SER A 14 18.75 0.24 -3.95
N GLU A 15 19.32 -0.96 -3.94
CA GLU A 15 19.55 -1.79 -5.14
C GLU A 15 18.35 -2.65 -5.54
N VAL A 16 17.33 -2.76 -4.68
CA VAL A 16 16.13 -3.55 -4.99
C VAL A 16 15.22 -2.76 -5.92
N GLU A 17 14.91 -3.38 -7.06
CA GLU A 17 14.02 -2.83 -8.07
C GLU A 17 12.63 -2.50 -7.49
N ILE A 18 12.09 -1.36 -7.91
CA ILE A 18 10.72 -0.97 -7.61
C ILE A 18 9.78 -1.80 -8.49
N SER A 19 9.08 -2.75 -7.89
CA SER A 19 8.08 -3.55 -8.61
C SER A 19 6.90 -2.69 -9.05
N LYS A 20 6.51 -1.69 -8.24
CA LYS A 20 5.47 -0.73 -8.58
C LYS A 20 5.53 0.52 -7.71
N GLU A 21 5.23 1.68 -8.28
CA GLU A 21 5.02 2.92 -7.54
C GLU A 21 3.85 3.72 -8.10
N GLY A 22 3.28 4.62 -7.29
CA GLY A 22 2.20 5.48 -7.75
C GLY A 22 1.41 6.16 -6.64
N LYS A 23 0.51 7.06 -7.04
CA LYS A 23 -0.38 7.76 -6.11
C LYS A 23 -1.68 6.97 -5.96
N LEU A 24 -2.10 6.74 -4.72
CA LEU A 24 -3.41 6.16 -4.42
C LEU A 24 -4.17 7.06 -3.44
N HIS A 25 -5.49 7.03 -3.55
CA HIS A 25 -6.36 7.46 -2.46
C HIS A 25 -6.35 6.37 -1.40
N PHE A 26 -6.21 6.77 -0.15
CA PHE A 26 -5.94 5.90 0.98
C PHE A 26 -6.81 6.28 2.18
N SER A 27 -7.34 5.29 2.89
CA SER A 27 -8.05 5.49 4.14
C SER A 27 -7.82 4.30 5.10
N ASN A 28 -7.72 4.59 6.40
CA ASN A 28 -7.67 3.60 7.46
C ASN A 28 -9.05 3.21 8.03
N SER A 29 -10.12 3.90 7.63
CA SER A 29 -11.48 3.67 8.17
C SER A 29 -12.56 3.51 7.11
N GLY A 30 -12.28 3.82 5.85
CA GLY A 30 -13.26 3.83 4.76
C GLY A 30 -14.24 5.02 4.77
N GLY A 31 -14.34 5.74 5.89
CA GLY A 31 -15.26 6.87 6.05
C GLY A 31 -14.99 8.02 5.07
N ALA A 32 -16.04 8.70 4.61
CA ALA A 32 -15.97 9.67 3.51
C ALA A 32 -14.90 10.77 3.68
N PHE A 33 -14.67 11.26 4.90
CA PHE A 33 -13.70 12.34 5.18
C PHE A 33 -12.28 11.86 5.50
N SER A 34 -12.05 10.55 5.55
CA SER A 34 -10.77 9.98 5.96
C SER A 34 -9.79 9.75 4.81
N TRP A 35 -10.24 9.92 3.56
CA TRP A 35 -9.48 9.62 2.35
C TRP A 35 -8.41 10.68 2.08
N LYS A 36 -7.15 10.25 1.98
CA LYS A 36 -5.99 11.10 1.68
C LYS A 36 -5.27 10.58 0.44
N LYS A 37 -4.63 11.46 -0.33
CA LYS A 37 -3.73 11.03 -1.40
C LYS A 37 -2.34 10.76 -0.80
N ARG A 38 -1.77 9.60 -1.12
CA ARG A 38 -0.46 9.15 -0.66
C ARG A 38 0.32 8.55 -1.81
N TYR A 39 1.64 8.54 -1.69
CA TYR A 39 2.52 7.90 -2.67
C TYR A 39 2.96 6.55 -2.12
N PHE A 40 2.84 5.51 -2.93
CA PHE A 40 3.16 4.15 -2.56
C PHE A 40 4.33 3.66 -3.40
N ILE A 41 5.24 2.93 -2.78
CA ILE A 41 6.31 2.21 -3.48
C ILE A 41 6.35 0.79 -2.94
N LEU A 42 6.32 -0.18 -3.85
CA LEU A 42 6.49 -1.59 -3.55
C LEU A 42 7.89 -2.03 -4.01
N LYS A 43 8.68 -2.54 -3.07
CA LYS A 43 9.98 -3.18 -3.32
C LYS A 43 9.98 -4.57 -2.70
N SER A 44 10.24 -5.60 -3.49
CA SER A 44 10.13 -7.00 -3.02
C SER A 44 8.75 -7.25 -2.36
N ASN A 45 8.70 -7.50 -1.05
CA ASN A 45 7.46 -7.68 -0.29
C ASN A 45 7.17 -6.53 0.70
N LEU A 46 7.84 -5.38 0.56
CA LEU A 46 7.64 -4.20 1.39
C LEU A 46 6.88 -3.13 0.62
N LEU A 47 5.71 -2.75 1.14
CA LEU A 47 4.93 -1.63 0.64
C LEU A 47 5.16 -0.42 1.54
N ALA A 48 5.86 0.57 1.03
CA ALA A 48 6.10 1.84 1.71
C ALA A 48 5.04 2.89 1.36
N ILE A 49 4.64 3.66 2.36
CA ILE A 49 3.67 4.74 2.24
C ILE A 49 4.37 6.07 2.55
N PHE A 50 4.30 7.00 1.61
CA PHE A 50 4.85 8.34 1.73
C PHE A 50 3.75 9.39 1.67
N GLN A 51 4.04 10.56 2.24
CA GLN A 51 3.15 11.72 2.11
C GLN A 51 2.93 12.08 0.63
N ASP A 52 4.02 12.13 -0.15
CA ASP A 52 4.05 12.39 -1.58
C ASP A 52 5.35 11.85 -2.22
N LYS A 53 5.56 12.13 -3.50
CA LYS A 53 6.73 11.67 -4.27
C LYS A 53 8.05 12.32 -3.81
N SER A 54 8.03 13.54 -3.26
CA SER A 54 9.24 14.22 -2.78
C SER A 54 9.75 13.55 -1.50
N HIS A 55 8.86 13.24 -0.57
CA HIS A 55 9.20 12.47 0.63
C HIS A 55 9.75 11.07 0.31
N ALA A 56 9.31 10.48 -0.80
CA ALA A 56 9.83 9.20 -1.27
C ALA A 56 11.30 9.29 -1.74
N LYS A 57 11.70 10.42 -2.35
CA LYS A 57 13.10 10.67 -2.75
C LYS A 57 14.02 10.85 -1.53
N GLU A 58 13.49 11.42 -0.47
CA GLU A 58 14.18 11.61 0.81
C GLU A 58 14.14 10.36 1.71
N SER A 59 13.59 9.24 1.22
CA SER A 59 13.42 8.00 1.98
C SER A 59 12.66 8.19 3.31
N ASN A 60 11.75 9.17 3.35
CA ASN A 60 10.96 9.55 4.52
C ASN A 60 9.59 8.86 4.51
N ALA A 61 9.59 7.54 4.70
CA ALA A 61 8.37 6.74 4.75
C ALA A 61 7.56 7.02 6.03
N LYS A 62 6.25 7.19 5.88
CA LYS A 62 5.31 7.29 7.01
C LYS A 62 5.04 5.94 7.65
N GLU A 63 4.97 4.90 6.83
CA GLU A 63 4.69 3.54 7.26
C GLU A 63 5.24 2.54 6.24
N ILE A 64 5.72 1.40 6.73
CA ILE A 64 6.08 0.24 5.92
C ILE A 64 5.16 -0.93 6.28
N ILE A 65 4.57 -1.55 5.27
CA ILE A 65 3.75 -2.76 5.40
C ILE A 65 4.51 -3.93 4.79
N VAL A 66 4.70 -4.99 5.58
CA VAL A 66 5.29 -6.24 5.10
C VAL A 66 4.20 -7.14 4.55
N LEU A 67 4.24 -7.45 3.26
CA LEU A 67 3.31 -8.33 2.57
C LEU A 67 3.62 -9.79 2.88
N HIS A 68 3.13 -10.26 4.03
CA HIS A 68 3.18 -11.66 4.43
C HIS A 68 2.11 -12.50 3.73
N SER A 69 2.29 -13.81 3.72
CA SER A 69 1.29 -14.77 3.24
C SER A 69 -0.04 -14.74 4.02
N SER A 70 -0.11 -14.10 5.19
CA SER A 70 -1.38 -13.95 5.93
C SER A 70 -2.14 -12.66 5.60
N ILE A 71 -1.55 -11.72 4.85
CA ILE A 71 -2.25 -10.50 4.42
C ILE A 71 -3.25 -10.83 3.33
N LEU A 72 -4.49 -10.35 3.48
CA LEU A 72 -5.53 -10.51 2.48
C LEU A 72 -5.65 -9.25 1.63
N ILE A 73 -5.75 -9.43 0.31
CA ILE A 73 -5.91 -8.35 -0.65
C ILE A 73 -7.14 -8.66 -1.51
N GLY A 74 -8.14 -7.79 -1.48
CA GLY A 74 -9.41 -8.00 -2.16
C GLY A 74 -10.07 -6.71 -2.60
N TYR A 75 -10.98 -6.79 -3.56
CA TYR A 75 -11.81 -5.66 -3.96
C TYR A 75 -12.87 -5.38 -2.89
N SER A 76 -13.24 -4.12 -2.72
CA SER A 76 -14.27 -3.67 -1.79
C SER A 76 -15.26 -2.78 -2.52
N ASN A 77 -16.50 -3.26 -2.68
CA ASN A 77 -17.53 -2.54 -3.44
C ASN A 77 -18.45 -1.69 -2.57
N SER A 78 -18.35 -1.79 -1.23
CA SER A 78 -19.36 -1.26 -0.29
C SER A 78 -18.85 -0.18 0.66
N ILE A 79 -17.55 0.13 0.66
CA ILE A 79 -16.97 0.98 1.72
C ILE A 79 -17.24 2.48 1.51
N SER A 80 -17.51 2.92 0.29
CA SER A 80 -17.77 4.33 0.00
C SER A 80 -18.62 4.48 -1.25
N TYR A 81 -19.71 5.24 -1.14
CA TYR A 81 -20.49 5.65 -2.30
C TYR A 81 -19.68 6.54 -3.28
N TYR A 82 -18.72 7.30 -2.75
CA TYR A 82 -17.97 8.31 -3.50
C TYR A 82 -16.68 7.77 -4.14
N LYS A 83 -16.21 6.59 -3.72
CA LYS A 83 -14.99 5.98 -4.26
C LYS A 83 -15.35 4.65 -4.91
N LYS A 84 -15.29 4.64 -6.24
CA LYS A 84 -15.34 3.42 -7.06
C LYS A 84 -13.94 2.84 -7.17
N LYS A 85 -13.82 1.56 -7.52
CA LYS A 85 -12.51 0.90 -7.75
C LYS A 85 -11.68 0.87 -6.46
N VAL A 86 -12.31 0.42 -5.37
CA VAL A 86 -11.62 0.28 -4.08
C VAL A 86 -11.13 -1.15 -3.94
N PHE A 87 -9.89 -1.30 -3.49
CA PHE A 87 -9.38 -2.55 -2.94
C PHE A 87 -8.94 -2.33 -1.50
N GLN A 88 -8.83 -3.42 -0.76
CA GLN A 88 -8.43 -3.39 0.63
C GLN A 88 -7.26 -4.32 0.90
N ILE A 89 -6.44 -3.94 1.88
CA ILE A 89 -5.39 -4.77 2.48
C ILE A 89 -5.80 -5.03 3.93
N THR A 90 -6.18 -6.26 4.24
CA THR A 90 -6.46 -6.69 5.62
C THR A 90 -5.17 -7.25 6.21
N ARG A 91 -4.70 -6.58 7.26
CA ARG A 91 -3.49 -6.94 8.00
C ARG A 91 -3.77 -8.09 8.96
N THR A 92 -2.72 -8.65 9.54
CA THR A 92 -2.82 -9.78 10.47
C THR A 92 -3.52 -9.43 11.78
N ASP A 93 -3.49 -8.15 12.18
CA ASP A 93 -4.20 -7.61 13.34
C ASP A 93 -5.66 -7.21 13.01
N GLN A 94 -6.18 -7.64 11.86
CA GLN A 94 -7.49 -7.30 11.32
C GLN A 94 -7.70 -5.82 10.97
N SER A 95 -6.68 -4.96 11.11
CA SER A 95 -6.79 -3.59 10.60
C SER A 95 -6.87 -3.59 9.08
N ILE A 96 -7.70 -2.69 8.53
CA ILE A 96 -8.00 -2.64 7.10
C ILE A 96 -7.49 -1.34 6.50
N LEU A 97 -6.72 -1.47 5.43
CA LEU A 97 -6.33 -0.38 4.57
C LEU A 97 -7.25 -0.34 3.34
N TYR A 98 -7.91 0.78 3.08
CA TYR A 98 -8.69 0.97 1.86
C TYR A 98 -7.92 1.83 0.88
N LEU A 99 -7.82 1.37 -0.37
CA LEU A 99 -7.09 2.04 -1.43
C LEU A 99 -7.94 2.15 -2.69
N CYS A 100 -7.78 3.27 -3.39
CA CYS A 100 -8.49 3.57 -4.62
C CYS A 100 -7.54 4.23 -5.61
N SER A 101 -7.56 3.76 -6.85
CA SER A 101 -6.83 4.31 -7.99
C SER A 101 -7.74 5.18 -8.85
N ASP A 102 -7.15 5.95 -9.76
CA ASP A 102 -7.91 6.85 -10.65
C ASP A 102 -8.55 6.05 -11.82
N SER A 103 -7.96 4.91 -12.21
CA SER A 103 -8.47 4.01 -13.27
C SER A 103 -8.69 2.56 -12.79
N GLN A 104 -9.57 1.81 -13.49
CA GLN A 104 -9.85 0.40 -13.20
C GLN A 104 -8.62 -0.47 -13.51
N LYS A 105 -7.98 -0.22 -14.64
CA LYS A 105 -6.72 -0.88 -15.04
C LYS A 105 -5.64 -0.72 -13.97
N GLU A 106 -5.44 0.49 -13.47
CA GLU A 106 -4.46 0.73 -12.39
C GLU A 106 -4.85 0.00 -11.10
N ASN A 107 -6.16 -0.12 -10.82
CA ASN A 107 -6.65 -0.86 -9.66
C ASN A 107 -6.28 -2.34 -9.71
N GLU A 108 -6.59 -2.96 -10.84
CA GLU A 108 -6.32 -4.37 -11.12
C GLU A 108 -4.82 -4.64 -11.08
N ASP A 109 -4.03 -3.76 -11.67
CA ASP A 109 -2.58 -3.87 -11.70
C ASP A 109 -1.96 -3.76 -10.29
N TRP A 110 -2.44 -2.84 -9.45
CA TRP A 110 -2.05 -2.79 -8.04
C TRP A 110 -2.41 -4.06 -7.28
N VAL A 111 -3.66 -4.53 -7.40
CA VAL A 111 -4.12 -5.75 -6.73
C VAL A 111 -3.32 -6.97 -7.18
N HIS A 112 -3.06 -7.11 -8.48
CA HIS A 112 -2.26 -8.19 -9.05
C HIS A 112 -0.82 -8.15 -8.51
N THR A 113 -0.16 -6.99 -8.60
CA THR A 113 1.23 -6.82 -8.16
C THR A 113 1.38 -7.11 -6.66
N LEU A 114 0.48 -6.56 -5.83
CA LEU A 114 0.52 -6.77 -4.38
C LEU A 114 0.28 -8.23 -3.99
N ARG A 115 -0.62 -8.94 -4.71
CA ARG A 115 -0.87 -10.37 -4.48
C ARG A 115 0.36 -11.21 -4.81
N ASN A 116 1.05 -10.90 -5.91
CA ASN A 116 2.26 -11.62 -6.34
C ASN A 116 3.46 -11.33 -5.43
N ALA A 117 3.55 -10.12 -4.88
CA ALA A 117 4.63 -9.70 -3.99
C ALA A 117 4.58 -10.34 -2.59
N ARG A 118 3.46 -10.97 -2.20
CA ARG A 118 3.38 -11.68 -0.91
C ARG A 118 4.41 -12.80 -0.89
N LYS A 119 5.32 -12.77 0.11
CA LYS A 119 6.25 -13.88 0.33
C LYS A 119 5.45 -15.15 0.59
N LYS A 120 5.60 -16.13 -0.31
CA LYS A 120 5.09 -17.48 -0.09
C LYS A 120 5.85 -18.10 1.08
N LYS A 121 5.12 -18.86 1.91
CA LYS A 121 5.68 -19.57 3.06
C LYS A 121 6.71 -20.59 2.61
#